data_AF-A0A8K1UDL0-F1
#
_entry.id   AF-A0A8K1UDL0-F1
#
_cell.length_a   1.000
_cell.length_b   1.000
_cell.length_c   1.000
_cell.angle_alpha   90.00
_cell.angle_beta   90.00
_cell.angle_gamma   90.00
#
_symmetry.space_group_name_H-M   'P 1'
#
loop_
_entity.id
_entity.type
_entity.pdbx_description
1 polymer ?
#
loop_
_entity_poly.entity_id
_entity_poly.type
_entity_poly.pdbx_seq_one_letter_code
_entity_poly.pdbx_strand_id
1 'polypeptide(L)'
;MDKSKRPFLKSKRTFLKPKRPFLKSQRPFLKPKRSFRRRLSPIQPGDRIDYRNMSLISRFISEQGKILSRRVNRLTLKQQRLITIAIKQARILSLLPFLYNGKRLQRTKPTARTTSFRARKK
;
A
#
# COMPACT_ATOMS: atom_id res chain seq x y z
N MET A 1 51.36 31.72 27.99
CA MET A 1 50.06 31.37 27.37
C MET A 1 50.22 31.46 25.86
N ASP A 2 50.82 30.42 25.26
CA ASP A 2 51.25 30.45 23.86
C ASP A 2 50.20 29.79 22.97
N LYS A 3 49.55 30.56 22.10
CA LYS A 3 48.44 30.10 21.24
C LYS A 3 49.00 29.73 19.87
N SER A 4 49.48 28.50 19.75
CA SER A 4 49.91 27.92 18.47
C SER A 4 48.72 27.77 17.50
N LYS A 5 48.59 28.70 16.55
CA LYS A 5 47.69 28.56 15.40
C LYS A 5 48.28 27.54 14.42
N ARG A 6 47.82 26.29 14.46
CA ARG A 6 48.13 25.31 13.40
C ARG A 6 47.40 25.71 12.12
N PRO A 7 48.09 25.93 10.98
CA PRO A 7 47.42 26.23 9.72
C PRO A 7 46.72 24.95 9.21
N PHE A 8 45.44 25.07 8.92
CA PHE A 8 44.66 23.99 8.30
C PHE A 8 45.13 23.82 6.85
N LEU A 9 46.04 22.87 6.62
CA LEU A 9 46.47 22.49 5.27
C LEU A 9 45.29 21.81 4.55
N LYS A 10 44.67 22.53 3.60
CA LYS A 10 43.68 21.96 2.66
C LYS A 10 44.37 20.88 1.82
N SER A 11 44.16 19.61 2.16
CA SER A 11 44.56 18.52 1.28
C SER A 11 43.70 18.58 0.01
N LYS A 12 44.27 19.05 -1.11
CA LYS A 12 43.65 18.90 -2.43
C LYS A 12 43.78 17.45 -2.87
N ARG A 13 42.95 16.55 -2.34
CA ARG A 13 42.76 15.22 -2.93
C ARG A 13 42.11 15.43 -4.30
N THR A 14 42.88 15.27 -5.36
CA THR A 14 42.34 15.19 -6.71
C THR A 14 41.49 13.91 -6.78
N PHE A 15 40.18 14.09 -6.86
CA PHE A 15 39.26 12.98 -7.14
C PHE A 15 39.54 12.49 -8.56
N LEU A 16 40.48 11.56 -8.72
CA LEU A 16 40.65 10.82 -9.96
C LEU A 16 39.39 9.98 -10.14
N LYS A 17 38.47 10.46 -10.99
CA LYS A 17 37.29 9.68 -11.39
C LYS A 17 37.78 8.36 -11.97
N PRO A 18 37.36 7.20 -11.44
CA PRO A 18 37.70 5.94 -12.08
C PRO A 18 37.01 5.91 -13.45
N LYS A 19 37.79 5.87 -14.53
CA LYS A 19 37.32 5.62 -15.90
C LYS A 19 36.93 4.15 -16.06
N ARG A 20 36.05 3.62 -15.18
CA ARG A 20 35.47 2.31 -15.42
C ARG A 20 34.46 2.49 -16.56
N PRO A 21 34.65 1.87 -17.74
CA PRO A 21 33.62 1.91 -18.75
C PRO A 21 32.38 1.26 -18.15
N PHE A 22 31.25 1.96 -18.21
CA PHE A 22 29.95 1.37 -17.91
C PHE A 22 29.72 0.27 -18.95
N LEU A 23 30.17 -0.95 -18.66
CA LEU A 23 29.88 -2.11 -19.48
C LEU A 23 28.38 -2.32 -19.41
N LYS A 24 27.68 -1.81 -20.43
CA LYS A 24 26.25 -1.99 -20.63
C LYS A 24 26.03 -3.50 -20.71
N SER A 25 25.53 -4.09 -19.63
CA SER A 25 25.18 -5.51 -19.64
C SER A 25 24.14 -5.69 -20.74
N GLN A 26 24.50 -6.39 -21.82
CA GLN A 26 23.59 -6.80 -22.88
C GLN A 26 22.68 -7.92 -22.36
N ARG A 27 22.04 -7.69 -21.21
CA ARG A 27 20.92 -8.51 -20.76
C ARG A 27 19.79 -8.13 -21.71
N PRO A 28 19.34 -9.02 -22.61
CA PRO A 28 18.14 -8.73 -23.38
C PRO A 28 17.05 -8.43 -22.36
N PHE A 29 16.37 -7.30 -22.52
CA PHE A 29 15.18 -6.99 -21.75
C PHE A 29 14.14 -8.05 -22.09
N LEU A 30 14.20 -9.20 -21.42
CA LEU A 30 13.22 -10.27 -21.52
C LEU A 30 11.92 -9.68 -20.98
N LYS A 31 11.07 -9.20 -21.89
CA LYS A 31 9.74 -8.70 -21.56
C LYS A 31 9.04 -9.83 -20.78
N PRO A 32 8.57 -9.59 -19.55
CA PRO A 32 7.90 -10.63 -18.79
C PRO A 32 6.70 -11.15 -19.60
N LYS A 33 6.72 -12.44 -19.95
CA LYS A 33 5.69 -13.14 -20.75
C LYS A 33 4.33 -13.28 -20.04
N ARG A 34 4.14 -12.65 -18.88
CA ARG A 34 2.83 -12.63 -18.20
C ARG A 34 2.10 -11.37 -18.61
N SER A 35 1.17 -11.52 -19.55
CA SER A 35 0.08 -10.55 -19.66
C SER A 35 -0.56 -10.45 -18.27
N PHE A 36 -0.58 -9.25 -17.70
CA PHE A 36 -1.45 -8.99 -16.56
C PHE A 36 -2.86 -9.23 -17.07
N ARG A 37 -3.39 -10.45 -16.87
CA ARG A 37 -4.78 -10.79 -17.15
C ARG A 37 -5.60 -9.80 -16.32
N ARG A 38 -6.13 -8.77 -16.98
CA ARG A 38 -6.96 -7.76 -16.33
C ARG A 38 -8.19 -8.50 -15.84
N ARG A 39 -8.28 -8.71 -14.53
CA ARG A 39 -9.51 -9.24 -13.93
C ARG A 39 -10.61 -8.21 -14.17
N LEU A 40 -11.79 -8.71 -14.55
CA LEU A 40 -12.95 -7.88 -14.78
C LEU A 40 -13.33 -7.16 -13.49
N SER A 41 -13.85 -5.94 -13.63
CA SER A 41 -14.35 -5.18 -12.50
C SER A 41 -15.52 -5.92 -11.84
N PRO A 42 -15.63 -5.92 -10.50
CA PRO A 42 -16.81 -6.47 -9.82
C PRO A 42 -18.11 -5.73 -10.15
N ILE A 43 -18.02 -4.47 -10.60
CA ILE A 43 -19.16 -3.65 -11.00
C ILE A 43 -19.53 -3.94 -12.45
N GLN A 44 -20.80 -4.22 -12.71
CA GLN A 44 -21.32 -4.47 -14.05
C GLN A 44 -21.62 -3.14 -14.77
N PRO A 45 -21.57 -3.11 -16.12
CA PRO A 45 -21.78 -1.88 -16.90
C PRO A 45 -23.19 -1.25 -16.81
N GLY A 46 -24.14 -1.81 -16.05
CA GLY A 46 -25.46 -1.22 -15.79
C GLY A 46 -25.64 -0.62 -14.39
N ASP A 47 -24.70 -0.87 -13.47
CA ASP A 47 -24.84 -0.43 -12.09
C ASP A 47 -24.66 1.09 -11.97
N ARG A 48 -25.68 1.78 -11.48
CA ARG A 48 -25.61 3.23 -11.21
C ARG A 48 -24.84 3.48 -9.92
N ILE A 49 -23.73 4.22 -10.02
CA ILE A 49 -22.85 4.56 -8.89
C ILE A 49 -23.27 5.92 -8.34
N ASP A 50 -24.19 5.90 -7.37
CA ASP A 50 -24.72 7.09 -6.69
C ASP A 50 -24.42 7.04 -5.19
N TYR A 51 -24.32 8.22 -4.54
CA TYR A 51 -24.12 8.35 -3.09
C TYR A 51 -25.25 7.72 -2.25
N ARG A 52 -26.43 7.55 -2.85
CA ARG A 52 -27.62 6.92 -2.24
C ARG A 52 -27.47 5.40 -2.10
N ASN A 53 -26.66 4.77 -2.95
CA ASN A 53 -26.50 3.32 -3.00
C ASN A 53 -25.46 2.85 -1.97
N MET A 54 -25.84 2.86 -0.69
CA MET A 54 -24.95 2.51 0.42
C MET A 54 -24.38 1.09 0.34
N SER A 55 -25.17 0.12 -0.15
CA SER A 55 -24.75 -1.28 -0.30
C SER A 55 -23.57 -1.45 -1.27
N LEU A 56 -23.54 -0.65 -2.34
CA LEU A 56 -22.46 -0.65 -3.32
C LEU A 56 -21.24 0.07 -2.75
N ILE A 57 -21.45 1.26 -2.18
CA ILE A 57 -20.37 2.12 -1.69
C ILE A 57 -19.63 1.51 -0.49
N SER A 58 -20.36 0.87 0.43
CA SER A 58 -19.79 0.27 1.65
C SER A 58 -18.75 -0.82 1.35
N ARG A 59 -18.86 -1.50 0.20
CA ARG A 59 -17.89 -2.51 -0.25
C ARG A 59 -16.52 -1.92 -0.62
N PHE A 60 -16.44 -0.63 -0.91
CA PHE A 60 -15.22 0.05 -1.37
C PHE A 60 -14.55 0.92 -0.30
N ILE A 61 -15.04 0.87 0.93
CA ILE A 61 -14.44 1.50 2.10
C ILE A 61 -13.85 0.43 3.03
N SER A 62 -12.81 0.79 3.77
CA SER A 62 -12.29 -0.04 4.85
C SER A 62 -13.17 0.09 6.10
N GLU A 63 -12.98 -0.81 7.06
CA GLU A 63 -13.62 -0.73 8.38
C GLU A 63 -13.32 0.59 9.10
N GLN A 64 -12.15 1.20 8.85
CA GLN A 64 -11.76 2.49 9.41
C GLN A 64 -12.49 3.67 8.73
N GLY A 65 -13.30 3.39 7.71
CA GLY A 65 -13.96 4.39 6.87
C GLY A 65 -13.07 4.94 5.75
N LYS A 66 -11.85 4.42 5.51
CA LYS A 66 -10.95 4.94 4.45
C LYS A 66 -11.34 4.38 3.07
N ILE A 67 -11.18 5.18 2.01
CA ILE A 67 -11.46 4.74 0.63
C ILE A 67 -10.36 3.77 0.17
N LEU A 68 -10.75 2.57 -0.28
CA LEU A 68 -9.80 1.59 -0.79
C LEU A 68 -9.25 2.01 -2.17
N SER A 69 -7.99 1.66 -2.42
CA SER A 69 -7.33 2.00 -3.69
C SER A 69 -7.89 1.19 -4.86
N ARG A 70 -7.79 1.74 -6.07
CA ARG A 70 -8.20 1.07 -7.31
C ARG A 70 -7.55 -0.31 -7.49
N ARG A 71 -6.30 -0.49 -7.05
CA ARG A 71 -5.55 -1.74 -7.20
C ARG A 71 -6.14 -2.86 -6.33
N VAL A 72 -6.66 -2.50 -5.16
CA VAL A 72 -7.34 -3.42 -4.24
C VAL A 72 -8.74 -3.74 -4.76
N ASN A 73 -9.51 -2.71 -5.13
CA ASN A 73 -10.89 -2.87 -5.60
C ASN A 73 -11.01 -3.51 -6.99
N ARG A 74 -9.93 -3.51 -7.78
CA ARG A 74 -9.86 -4.02 -9.16
C ARG A 74 -10.90 -3.36 -10.09
N LEU A 75 -11.06 -2.06 -9.94
CA LEU A 75 -11.98 -1.26 -10.75
C LEU A 75 -11.29 -0.60 -11.95
N THR A 76 -12.10 -0.23 -12.94
CA THR A 76 -11.65 0.69 -13.98
C THR A 76 -11.38 2.08 -13.40
N LEU A 77 -10.58 2.89 -14.09
CA LEU A 77 -10.27 4.25 -13.64
C LEU A 77 -11.54 5.12 -13.54
N LYS A 78 -12.45 4.98 -14.51
CA LYS A 78 -13.73 5.71 -14.54
C LYS A 78 -14.60 5.35 -13.35
N GLN A 79 -14.81 4.05 -13.08
CA GLN A 79 -15.59 3.59 -11.93
C GLN A 79 -14.99 4.07 -10.60
N GLN A 80 -13.67 3.99 -10.43
CA GLN A 80 -13.03 4.46 -9.19
C GLN A 80 -13.27 5.96 -8.96
N ARG A 81 -13.19 6.80 -10.01
CA ARG A 81 -13.48 8.24 -9.90
C ARG A 81 -14.92 8.49 -9.46
N LEU A 82 -15.89 7.80 -10.08
CA LEU A 82 -17.31 7.89 -9.74
C LEU A 82 -17.56 7.48 -8.28
N ILE A 83 -17.01 6.34 -7.84
CA ILE A 83 -17.12 5.88 -6.45
C ILE A 83 -16.51 6.88 -5.48
N THR A 84 -15.35 7.46 -5.82
CA THR A 84 -14.68 8.43 -4.95
C THR A 84 -15.55 9.68 -4.77
N ILE A 85 -16.19 10.15 -5.85
CA ILE A 85 -17.14 11.28 -5.79
C ILE A 85 -18.35 10.91 -4.94
N ALA A 86 -18.97 9.76 -5.19
CA ALA A 86 -20.14 9.29 -4.47
C ALA A 86 -19.86 9.11 -2.96
N ILE A 87 -18.71 8.55 -2.58
CA ILE A 87 -18.30 8.45 -1.17
C ILE A 87 -18.13 9.83 -0.54
N LYS A 88 -17.49 10.77 -1.23
CA LYS A 88 -17.30 12.13 -0.71
C LYS A 88 -18.64 12.84 -0.49
N GLN A 89 -19.56 12.72 -1.43
CA GLN A 89 -20.93 13.23 -1.29
C GLN A 89 -21.65 12.59 -0.09
N ALA A 90 -21.61 11.26 0.02
CA ALA A 90 -22.21 10.54 1.14
C ALA A 90 -21.65 10.97 2.51
N ARG A 91 -20.35 11.27 2.59
CA ARG A 91 -19.72 11.78 3.82
C ARG A 91 -20.16 13.20 4.18
N ILE A 92 -20.30 14.09 3.19
CA ILE A 92 -20.81 15.45 3.41
C ILE A 92 -22.25 15.41 3.92
N LEU A 93 -23.05 14.47 3.41
CA LEU A 93 -24.42 14.22 3.86
C LEU A 93 -24.52 13.38 5.14
N SER A 94 -23.40 13.13 5.84
CA SER A 94 -23.34 12.34 7.07
C SER A 94 -23.85 10.89 6.96
N LEU A 95 -23.99 10.33 5.74
CA LEU A 95 -24.34 8.93 5.52
C LEU A 95 -23.18 7.98 5.81
N LEU A 96 -21.94 8.47 5.70
CA LEU A 96 -20.72 7.72 6.00
C LEU A 96 -19.79 8.53 6.91
N PRO A 97 -19.16 7.88 7.90
CA PRO A 97 -18.22 8.55 8.79
C PRO A 97 -16.89 8.86 8.08
N PHE A 98 -16.23 9.96 8.49
CA PHE A 98 -14.88 10.29 8.06
C PHE A 98 -13.82 9.42 8.75
N LEU A 99 -14.05 9.10 10.02
CA LEU A 99 -13.20 8.25 10.85
C LEU A 99 -14.10 7.29 11.61
N TYR A 100 -13.84 6.00 11.48
CA TYR A 100 -14.41 5.01 12.37
C TYR A 100 -13.38 4.69 13.46
N ASN A 101 -13.70 5.02 14.70
CA ASN A 101 -12.90 4.66 15.86
C ASN A 101 -13.08 3.17 16.10
N GLY A 102 -12.40 2.35 15.29
CA GLY A 102 -12.38 0.92 15.45
C GLY A 102 -11.91 0.61 16.88
N LYS A 103 -12.79 -0.01 17.68
CA LYS A 103 -12.38 -0.59 18.96
C LYS A 103 -11.13 -1.41 18.67
N ARG A 104 -10.00 -1.09 19.33
CA ARG A 104 -8.79 -1.90 19.25
C ARG A 104 -9.24 -3.34 19.42
N LEU A 105 -9.11 -4.14 18.37
CA LEU A 105 -9.38 -5.57 18.43
C LEU A 105 -8.56 -6.04 19.62
N GLN A 106 -9.24 -6.31 20.75
CA GLN A 106 -8.57 -6.77 21.95
C GLN A 106 -7.91 -8.06 21.48
N ARG A 107 -6.58 -8.05 21.36
CA ARG A 107 -5.83 -9.26 21.07
C ARG A 107 -6.17 -10.19 22.22
N THR A 108 -7.08 -11.12 21.99
CA THR A 108 -7.35 -12.21 22.92
C THR A 108 -6.00 -12.82 23.22
N LYS A 109 -5.61 -12.82 24.49
CA LYS A 109 -4.31 -13.32 24.95
C LYS A 109 -4.10 -14.71 24.34
N PRO A 110 -2.90 -15.03 23.81
CA PRO A 110 -2.64 -16.38 23.33
C PRO A 110 -2.81 -17.34 24.51
N THR A 111 -3.84 -18.18 24.46
CA THR A 111 -3.97 -19.30 25.39
C THR A 111 -2.79 -20.23 25.13
N ALA A 112 -2.02 -20.52 26.18
CA ALA A 112 -0.84 -21.36 26.10
C ALA A 112 -1.21 -22.71 25.47
N ARG A 113 -0.52 -23.09 24.39
CA ARG A 113 -0.62 -24.44 23.83
C ARG A 113 0.08 -25.39 24.80
N THR A 114 -0.69 -26.12 25.60
CA THR A 114 -0.18 -27.23 26.40
C THR A 114 0.38 -28.29 25.47
N THR A 115 1.70 -28.38 25.35
CA THR A 115 2.40 -29.49 24.70
C THR A 115 2.33 -30.71 25.62
N SER A 116 1.21 -31.42 25.64
CA SER A 116 1.16 -32.73 26.28
C SER A 116 1.84 -33.74 25.36
N PHE A 117 3.06 -34.15 25.69
CA PHE A 117 3.70 -35.32 25.10
C PHE A 117 2.83 -36.54 25.39
N ARG A 118 2.08 -37.00 24.38
CA ARG A 118 1.30 -38.24 24.45
C ARG A 118 2.29 -39.40 24.37
N ALA A 119 2.63 -39.97 25.52
CA ALA A 119 3.44 -41.18 25.60
C ALA A 119 2.72 -42.33 24.88
N ARG A 120 3.36 -42.88 23.84
CA ARG A 120 2.92 -44.12 23.18
C ARG A 120 3.31 -45.28 24.11
N LYS A 121 2.32 -46.01 24.63
CA LYS A 121 2.56 -47.29 25.30
C LYS A 121 2.94 -48.35 24.25
N LYS A 122 3.88 -49.21 24.66
CA LYS A 122 4.36 -50.41 23.96
C LYS A 122 3.25 -51.44 23.80
#